data_AF-A0A6P0HFQ4-F1
#
_entry.id   AF-A0A6P0HFQ4-F1
#
_cell.length_a   1.000
_cell.length_b   1.000
_cell.length_c   1.000
_cell.angle_alpha   90.00
_cell.angle_beta   90.00
_cell.angle_gamma   90.00
#
_symmetry.space_group_name_H-M   'P 1'
#
loop_
_entity.id
_entity.type
_entity.pdbx_description
1 polymer ?
#
loop_
_entity_poly.entity_id
_entity_poly.type
_entity_poly.pdbx_seq_one_letter_code
_entity_poly.pdbx_strand_id
1 'polypeptide(L)'
;MGYIRSAALRGFADEVSVLGGDPAAYARAVGLRPDALLADDVLVRDEAAAQLLELAAHDLRRADLGLRIARRQDITTLGSLAVAIQHSPTLGDALDCTSRYLFVHNGSLSVRLGDDPRGERGVAGLHYGPAGEGLVQATDMGLAFAHGVITYLHGGPYGLLGVELPYRPAAEPAAYEAAYGAPVTFEAAGTAAVLRLPHALAEHRLAGVNAALRRLALAHLATQAPLPGSGGGTSARVRAAVRESLGTGSVEIAAVARLLAVHHRTLQRRLEAEGTTFGALVDEVRRGEAQRLLTGTDLPLAQVAAMVGFAEQSALSRAARRWWDAAPRAVRSGASSGRLGG
;
A
#
# COMPACT_ATOMS: atom_id res chain seq x y z
N MET A 1 2.12 -12.34 7.85
CA MET A 1 0.89 -11.78 8.44
C MET A 1 0.83 -10.31 8.15
N GLY A 2 0.36 -10.02 6.94
CA GLY A 2 0.24 -8.67 6.40
C GLY A 2 -1.14 -8.08 6.71
N TYR A 3 -1.26 -6.79 6.46
CA TYR A 3 -2.55 -6.10 6.47
C TYR A 3 -2.67 -5.34 5.16
N ILE A 4 -3.89 -5.27 4.65
CA ILE A 4 -4.26 -4.49 3.46
C ILE A 4 -5.36 -3.51 3.82
N ARG A 5 -5.48 -2.43 3.05
CA ARG A 5 -6.67 -1.59 3.15
C ARG A 5 -7.87 -2.31 2.57
N SER A 6 -9.02 -2.16 3.21
CA SER A 6 -10.29 -2.74 2.78
C SER A 6 -10.75 -2.27 1.40
N ALA A 7 -10.26 -1.12 0.92
CA ALA A 7 -10.44 -0.69 -0.47
C ALA A 7 -10.05 -1.80 -1.49
N ALA A 8 -9.08 -2.66 -1.19
CA ALA A 8 -8.70 -3.79 -2.05
C ALA A 8 -9.83 -4.81 -2.27
N LEU A 9 -10.86 -4.81 -1.42
CA LEU A 9 -12.07 -5.64 -1.52
C LEU A 9 -13.23 -4.91 -2.20
N ARG A 10 -13.03 -3.67 -2.67
CA ARG A 10 -14.07 -2.92 -3.39
C ARG A 10 -14.59 -3.73 -4.57
N GLY A 11 -15.91 -3.79 -4.71
CA GLY A 11 -16.60 -4.59 -5.72
C GLY A 11 -16.96 -6.02 -5.28
N PHE A 12 -16.36 -6.54 -4.19
CA PHE A 12 -16.69 -7.87 -3.67
C PHE A 12 -18.16 -7.99 -3.27
N ALA A 13 -18.65 -7.04 -2.45
CA ALA A 13 -20.02 -7.10 -1.95
C ALA A 13 -21.05 -7.02 -3.08
N ASP A 14 -20.79 -6.17 -4.08
CA ASP A 14 -21.68 -6.02 -5.24
C ASP A 14 -21.69 -7.29 -6.10
N GLU A 15 -20.52 -7.87 -6.40
CA GLU A 15 -20.45 -9.07 -7.24
C GLU A 15 -21.07 -10.29 -6.53
N VAL A 16 -20.82 -10.48 -5.24
CA VAL A 16 -21.45 -11.54 -4.44
C VAL A 16 -22.96 -11.37 -4.41
N SER A 17 -23.46 -10.14 -4.23
CA SER A 17 -24.91 -9.88 -4.22
C SER A 17 -25.55 -10.18 -5.57
N VAL A 18 -24.89 -9.80 -6.69
CA VAL A 18 -25.34 -10.13 -8.05
C VAL A 18 -25.41 -11.64 -8.29
N LEU A 19 -24.51 -12.40 -7.67
CA LEU A 19 -24.47 -13.85 -7.72
C LEU A 19 -25.46 -14.53 -6.75
N GLY A 20 -26.20 -13.76 -5.96
CA GLY A 20 -27.21 -14.24 -5.02
C GLY A 20 -26.67 -14.68 -3.66
N GLY A 21 -25.42 -14.33 -3.33
CA GLY A 21 -24.81 -14.59 -2.02
C GLY A 21 -25.03 -13.47 -1.00
N ASP A 22 -24.71 -13.74 0.27
CA ASP A 22 -24.66 -12.73 1.34
C ASP A 22 -23.19 -12.34 1.63
N PRO A 23 -22.73 -11.15 1.20
CA PRO A 23 -21.35 -10.70 1.45
C PRO A 23 -20.98 -10.68 2.94
N ALA A 24 -21.94 -10.34 3.81
CA ALA A 24 -21.71 -10.25 5.25
C ALA A 24 -21.56 -11.63 5.89
N ALA A 25 -22.16 -12.69 5.32
CA ALA A 25 -21.93 -14.06 5.74
C ALA A 25 -20.48 -14.49 5.46
N TYR A 26 -19.99 -14.22 4.24
CA TYR A 26 -18.61 -14.54 3.86
C TYR A 26 -17.59 -13.78 4.71
N ALA A 27 -17.80 -12.47 4.94
CA ALA A 27 -16.94 -11.68 5.83
C ALA A 27 -16.84 -12.30 7.23
N ARG A 28 -17.99 -12.66 7.83
CA ARG A 28 -18.02 -13.28 9.17
C ARG A 28 -17.31 -14.63 9.19
N ALA A 29 -17.46 -15.45 8.14
CA ALA A 29 -16.85 -16.78 8.05
C ALA A 29 -15.31 -16.74 8.12
N VAL A 30 -14.68 -15.68 7.60
CA VAL A 30 -13.22 -15.49 7.63
C VAL A 30 -12.75 -14.56 8.77
N GLY A 31 -13.66 -14.19 9.67
CA GLY A 31 -13.36 -13.31 10.81
C GLY A 31 -13.13 -11.85 10.44
N LEU A 32 -13.68 -11.38 9.31
CA LEU A 32 -13.75 -9.96 8.95
C LEU A 32 -15.06 -9.34 9.45
N ARG A 33 -15.00 -8.06 9.78
CA ARG A 33 -16.22 -7.29 10.07
C ARG A 33 -16.93 -6.97 8.74
N PRO A 34 -18.26 -7.16 8.62
CA PRO A 34 -18.97 -6.88 7.37
C PRO A 34 -18.86 -5.43 6.88
N ASP A 35 -18.73 -4.47 7.79
CA ASP A 35 -18.55 -3.06 7.45
C ASP A 35 -17.22 -2.77 6.74
N ALA A 36 -16.21 -3.62 6.92
CA ALA A 36 -14.98 -3.53 6.15
C ALA A 36 -15.20 -3.74 4.64
N LEU A 37 -16.27 -4.43 4.21
CA LEU A 37 -16.58 -4.57 2.79
C LEU A 37 -17.12 -3.28 2.15
N LEU A 38 -17.51 -2.31 2.97
CA LEU A 38 -18.12 -1.04 2.55
C LEU A 38 -17.22 0.18 2.83
N ALA A 39 -16.10 -0.03 3.52
CA ALA A 39 -15.14 1.01 3.88
C ALA A 39 -13.86 0.91 3.05
N ASP A 40 -13.11 2.00 2.92
CA ASP A 40 -11.88 2.05 2.11
C ASP A 40 -10.59 2.05 2.95
N ASP A 41 -10.69 2.39 4.23
CA ASP A 41 -9.58 2.72 5.13
C ASP A 41 -9.42 1.73 6.29
N VAL A 42 -10.26 0.69 6.36
CA VAL A 42 -10.15 -0.34 7.39
C VAL A 42 -9.01 -1.29 7.05
N LEU A 43 -8.09 -1.50 7.98
CA LEU A 43 -7.06 -2.52 7.82
C LEU A 43 -7.65 -3.91 8.06
N VAL A 44 -7.54 -4.77 7.04
CA VAL A 44 -7.97 -6.17 7.09
C VAL A 44 -6.76 -7.08 6.91
N ARG A 45 -6.82 -8.28 7.49
CA ARG A 45 -5.76 -9.28 7.31
C ARG A 45 -5.74 -9.74 5.86
N ASP A 46 -4.56 -9.73 5.24
CA ASP A 46 -4.38 -10.18 3.86
C ASP A 46 -4.83 -11.63 3.64
N GLU A 47 -4.50 -12.52 4.58
CA GLU A 47 -4.90 -13.93 4.52
C GLU A 47 -6.43 -14.10 4.61
N ALA A 48 -7.10 -13.29 5.44
CA ALA A 48 -8.56 -13.33 5.56
C ALA A 48 -9.25 -12.80 4.31
N ALA A 49 -8.68 -11.76 3.67
CA ALA A 49 -9.16 -11.23 2.40
C ALA A 49 -9.00 -12.24 1.26
N ALA A 50 -7.88 -12.96 1.19
CA ALA A 50 -7.69 -14.03 0.21
C ALA A 50 -8.68 -15.19 0.45
N GLN A 51 -8.80 -15.66 1.69
CA GLN A 51 -9.77 -16.71 2.06
C GLN A 51 -11.21 -16.32 1.75
N LEU A 52 -11.56 -15.04 1.94
CA LEU A 52 -12.88 -14.50 1.60
C LEU A 52 -13.21 -14.74 0.13
N LEU A 53 -12.27 -14.43 -0.76
CA LEU A 53 -12.42 -14.56 -2.20
C LEU A 53 -12.53 -16.03 -2.62
N GLU A 54 -11.65 -16.89 -2.10
CA GLU A 54 -11.67 -18.33 -2.41
C GLU A 54 -12.97 -19.00 -1.92
N LEU A 55 -13.42 -18.68 -0.70
CA LEU A 55 -14.65 -19.22 -0.13
C LEU A 55 -15.87 -18.81 -0.95
N ALA A 56 -15.98 -17.52 -1.30
CA ALA A 56 -17.09 -17.02 -2.10
C ALA A 56 -17.10 -17.63 -3.52
N ALA A 57 -15.93 -17.75 -4.15
CA ALA A 57 -15.80 -18.37 -5.46
C ALA A 57 -16.27 -19.83 -5.47
N HIS A 58 -15.88 -20.58 -4.42
CA HIS A 58 -16.30 -21.97 -4.24
C HIS A 58 -17.81 -22.10 -4.03
N ASP A 59 -18.35 -21.42 -3.01
CA ASP A 59 -19.76 -21.56 -2.60
C ASP A 59 -20.72 -21.08 -3.69
N LEU A 60 -20.37 -20.02 -4.42
CA LEU A 60 -21.19 -19.48 -5.51
C LEU A 60 -20.98 -20.20 -6.85
N ARG A 61 -20.05 -21.16 -6.91
CA ARG A 61 -19.64 -21.85 -8.15
C ARG A 61 -19.23 -20.85 -9.23
N ARG A 62 -18.38 -19.90 -8.87
CA ARG A 62 -17.86 -18.83 -9.73
C ARG A 62 -16.35 -18.77 -9.62
N ALA A 63 -15.69 -19.57 -10.45
CA ALA A 63 -14.25 -19.74 -10.42
C ALA A 63 -13.48 -18.56 -11.05
N ASP A 64 -14.17 -17.61 -11.70
CA ASP A 64 -13.63 -16.37 -12.26
C ASP A 64 -13.94 -15.13 -11.39
N LEU A 65 -14.30 -15.32 -10.12
CA LEU A 65 -14.77 -14.26 -9.23
C LEU A 65 -13.75 -13.11 -9.09
N GLY A 66 -12.46 -13.41 -8.93
CA GLY A 66 -11.40 -12.42 -8.83
C GLY A 66 -11.31 -11.54 -10.08
N LEU A 67 -11.38 -12.15 -11.27
CA LEU A 67 -11.41 -11.43 -12.56
C LEU A 67 -12.63 -10.51 -12.67
N ARG A 68 -13.80 -10.95 -12.16
CA ARG A 68 -15.04 -10.16 -12.16
C ARG A 68 -14.97 -8.96 -11.23
N ILE A 69 -14.47 -9.17 -10.01
CA ILE A 69 -14.30 -8.09 -9.02
C ILE A 69 -13.33 -7.05 -9.55
N ALA A 70 -12.22 -7.45 -10.18
CA ALA A 70 -11.25 -6.50 -10.76
C ALA A 70 -11.89 -5.53 -11.77
N ARG A 71 -12.90 -5.97 -12.53
CA ARG A 71 -13.64 -5.09 -13.48
C ARG A 71 -14.51 -4.04 -12.81
N ARG A 72 -14.81 -4.21 -11.52
CA ARG A 72 -15.53 -3.24 -10.70
C ARG A 72 -14.62 -2.30 -9.94
N GLN A 73 -13.30 -2.50 -10.07
CA GLN A 73 -12.31 -1.66 -9.44
C GLN A 73 -11.78 -0.62 -10.42
N ASP A 74 -11.45 0.54 -9.87
CA ASP A 74 -10.76 1.60 -10.58
C ASP A 74 -9.52 2.02 -9.79
N ILE A 75 -8.66 2.80 -10.45
CA ILE A 75 -7.35 3.20 -9.89
C ILE A 75 -7.48 3.93 -8.54
N THR A 76 -8.61 4.55 -8.21
CA THR A 76 -8.84 5.25 -6.93
C THR A 76 -8.82 4.30 -5.73
N THR A 77 -8.92 2.99 -5.95
CA THR A 77 -8.68 1.95 -4.93
C THR A 77 -7.31 2.11 -4.25
N LEU A 78 -6.32 2.63 -5.00
CA LEU A 78 -4.97 2.94 -4.52
C LEU A 78 -4.88 4.27 -3.75
N GLY A 79 -5.95 5.05 -3.62
CA GLY A 79 -5.97 6.31 -2.87
C GLY A 79 -4.90 7.31 -3.34
N SER A 80 -4.05 7.78 -2.44
CA SER A 80 -2.97 8.74 -2.72
C SER A 80 -1.91 8.20 -3.70
N LEU A 81 -1.70 6.88 -3.75
CA LEU A 81 -0.83 6.25 -4.73
C LEU A 81 -1.38 6.40 -6.15
N ALA A 82 -2.70 6.38 -6.32
CA ALA A 82 -3.33 6.66 -7.62
C ALA A 82 -2.94 8.03 -8.17
N VAL A 83 -2.84 9.05 -7.31
CA VAL A 83 -2.47 10.42 -7.72
C VAL A 83 -1.00 10.47 -8.13
N ALA A 84 -0.11 9.80 -7.41
CA ALA A 84 1.30 9.74 -7.75
C ALA A 84 1.53 9.01 -9.09
N ILE A 85 0.81 7.91 -9.32
CA ILE A 85 0.85 7.12 -10.55
C ILE A 85 0.33 7.92 -11.75
N GLN A 86 -0.85 8.53 -11.65
CA GLN A 86 -1.49 9.26 -12.77
C GLN A 86 -0.70 10.49 -13.22
N HIS A 87 0.10 11.07 -12.34
CA HIS A 87 0.94 12.22 -12.67
C HIS A 87 2.42 11.87 -12.83
N SER A 88 2.76 10.58 -13.03
CA SER A 88 4.12 10.19 -13.40
C SER A 88 4.45 10.59 -14.84
N PRO A 89 5.72 10.95 -15.16
CA PRO A 89 6.08 11.36 -16.51
C PRO A 89 5.90 10.27 -17.58
N THR A 90 6.23 9.02 -17.23
CA THR A 90 6.07 7.85 -18.11
C THR A 90 5.38 6.68 -17.43
N LEU A 91 4.96 5.69 -18.22
CA LEU A 91 4.49 4.40 -17.69
C LEU A 91 5.58 3.69 -16.88
N GLY A 92 6.85 3.79 -17.28
CA GLY A 92 7.98 3.28 -16.50
C GLY A 92 8.05 3.92 -15.11
N ASP A 93 7.93 5.25 -15.03
CA ASP A 93 7.90 5.99 -13.77
C ASP A 93 6.68 5.64 -12.90
N ALA A 94 5.53 5.34 -13.53
CA ALA A 94 4.32 4.90 -12.84
C ALA A 94 4.48 3.48 -12.25
N LEU A 95 5.03 2.54 -13.01
CA LEU A 95 5.30 1.18 -12.56
C LEU A 95 6.36 1.14 -11.46
N ASP A 96 7.40 1.94 -11.60
CA ASP A 96 8.42 2.09 -10.56
C ASP A 96 7.87 2.72 -9.29
N CYS A 97 7.04 3.77 -9.40
CA CYS A 97 6.32 4.35 -8.25
C CYS A 97 5.43 3.30 -7.57
N THR A 98 4.74 2.47 -8.34
CA THR A 98 3.93 1.36 -7.84
C THR A 98 4.80 0.37 -7.08
N SER A 99 5.87 -0.14 -7.69
CA SER A 99 6.82 -1.06 -7.03
C SER A 99 7.34 -0.52 -5.69
N ARG A 100 7.64 0.79 -5.64
CA ARG A 100 8.15 1.43 -4.43
C ARG A 100 7.11 1.65 -3.34
N TYR A 101 5.85 1.95 -3.65
CA TYR A 101 4.87 2.38 -2.65
C TYR A 101 3.68 1.44 -2.48
N LEU A 102 3.54 0.40 -3.31
CA LEU A 102 2.45 -0.57 -3.20
C LEU A 102 2.46 -1.32 -1.87
N PHE A 103 3.63 -1.46 -1.22
CA PHE A 103 3.72 -2.04 0.12
C PHE A 103 2.91 -1.26 1.17
N VAL A 104 2.66 0.05 0.96
CA VAL A 104 1.82 0.89 1.84
C VAL A 104 0.37 0.40 1.83
N HIS A 105 -0.06 -0.19 0.71
CA HIS A 105 -1.40 -0.74 0.53
C HIS A 105 -1.47 -2.24 0.82
N ASN A 106 -0.38 -2.97 0.57
CA ASN A 106 -0.28 -4.41 0.83
C ASN A 106 1.19 -4.83 1.07
N GLY A 107 1.56 -4.99 2.34
CA GLY A 107 2.93 -5.34 2.73
C GLY A 107 3.39 -6.74 2.30
N SER A 108 2.48 -7.59 1.84
CA SER A 108 2.78 -8.95 1.37
C SER A 108 2.91 -9.01 -0.15
N LEU A 109 2.57 -7.94 -0.88
CA LEU A 109 2.52 -7.91 -2.34
C LEU A 109 3.76 -7.24 -2.94
N SER A 110 4.28 -7.83 -4.02
CA SER A 110 5.36 -7.32 -4.85
C SER A 110 4.87 -7.18 -6.28
N VAL A 111 5.04 -5.98 -6.85
CA VAL A 111 4.87 -5.71 -8.28
C VAL A 111 6.17 -5.15 -8.80
N ARG A 112 6.83 -5.85 -9.72
CA ARG A 112 8.14 -5.45 -10.24
C ARG A 112 8.22 -5.62 -11.74
N LEU A 113 8.80 -4.62 -12.41
CA LEU A 113 9.22 -4.78 -13.78
C LEU A 113 10.55 -5.54 -13.80
N GLY A 114 10.66 -6.55 -14.66
CA GLY A 114 11.86 -7.36 -14.80
C GLY A 114 11.92 -8.04 -16.17
N ASP A 115 12.76 -9.05 -16.26
CA ASP A 115 12.96 -9.80 -17.50
C ASP A 115 11.69 -10.58 -17.89
N ASP A 116 11.54 -10.80 -19.19
CA ASP A 116 10.51 -11.68 -19.74
C ASP A 116 10.78 -13.13 -19.31
N PRO A 117 9.81 -13.84 -18.71
CA PRO A 117 9.97 -15.26 -18.35
C PRO A 117 10.28 -16.16 -19.55
N ARG A 118 9.95 -15.75 -20.78
CA ARG A 118 10.31 -16.48 -22.01
C ARG A 118 11.64 -16.07 -22.63
N GLY A 119 12.31 -15.05 -22.08
CA GLY A 119 13.58 -14.54 -22.58
C GLY A 119 13.50 -13.88 -23.97
N GLU A 120 12.31 -13.42 -24.39
CA GLU A 120 12.13 -12.79 -25.69
C GLU A 120 12.70 -11.37 -25.71
N ARG A 121 13.48 -11.03 -26.74
CA ARG A 121 14.09 -9.68 -26.85
C ARG A 121 13.02 -8.64 -27.10
N GLY A 122 13.14 -7.50 -26.42
CA GLY A 122 12.18 -6.41 -26.54
C GLY A 122 10.88 -6.64 -25.76
N VAL A 123 10.82 -7.70 -24.94
CA VAL A 123 9.72 -7.99 -24.02
C VAL A 123 10.19 -7.80 -22.58
N ALA A 124 9.32 -7.26 -21.74
CA ALA A 124 9.52 -7.17 -20.30
C ALA A 124 8.40 -7.93 -19.57
N GLY A 125 8.70 -8.41 -18.36
CA GLY A 125 7.73 -9.03 -17.47
C GLY A 125 7.33 -8.07 -16.35
N LEU A 126 6.03 -7.84 -16.14
CA LEU A 126 5.52 -7.28 -14.90
C LEU A 126 5.16 -8.42 -13.96
N HIS A 127 6.03 -8.67 -13.00
CA HIS A 127 5.92 -9.74 -12.01
C HIS A 127 5.05 -9.30 -10.85
N TYR A 128 3.95 -10.02 -10.62
CA TYR A 128 3.01 -9.85 -9.52
C TYR A 128 3.09 -11.07 -8.60
N GLY A 129 3.35 -10.87 -7.31
CA GLY A 129 3.37 -11.97 -6.35
C GLY A 129 3.24 -11.53 -4.90
N PRO A 130 2.94 -12.45 -3.98
CA PRO A 130 2.90 -13.91 -4.17
C PRO A 130 1.69 -14.39 -4.99
N ALA A 131 1.87 -15.49 -5.72
CA ALA A 131 0.83 -16.19 -6.49
C ALA A 131 0.96 -17.71 -6.29
N GLY A 132 -0.16 -18.45 -6.33
CA GLY A 132 -0.18 -19.91 -6.16
C GLY A 132 -1.57 -20.51 -5.98
N GLU A 133 -1.65 -21.83 -5.87
CA GLU A 133 -2.93 -22.61 -5.90
C GLU A 133 -3.93 -22.25 -4.79
N GLY A 134 -3.51 -21.65 -3.69
CA GLY A 134 -4.40 -21.17 -2.62
C GLY A 134 -4.75 -19.68 -2.68
N LEU A 135 -4.31 -18.98 -3.73
CA LEU A 135 -4.43 -17.54 -3.90
C LEU A 135 -4.95 -17.19 -5.30
N VAL A 136 -5.64 -18.11 -5.99
CA VAL A 136 -6.06 -17.93 -7.38
C VAL A 136 -6.93 -16.69 -7.54
N GLN A 137 -7.98 -16.55 -6.74
CA GLN A 137 -8.91 -15.41 -6.85
C GLN A 137 -8.25 -14.09 -6.47
N ALA A 138 -7.37 -14.10 -5.45
CA ALA A 138 -6.63 -12.91 -5.04
C ALA A 138 -5.61 -12.49 -6.12
N THR A 139 -4.93 -13.46 -6.74
CA THR A 139 -3.97 -13.21 -7.82
C THR A 139 -4.69 -12.73 -9.07
N ASP A 140 -5.76 -13.39 -9.48
CA ASP A 140 -6.60 -13.02 -10.62
C ASP A 140 -7.12 -11.59 -10.46
N MET A 141 -7.66 -11.26 -9.27
CA MET A 141 -8.14 -9.91 -8.97
C MET A 141 -7.03 -8.87 -9.08
N GLY A 142 -5.88 -9.10 -8.44
CA GLY A 142 -4.79 -8.14 -8.41
C GLY A 142 -4.08 -7.96 -9.74
N LEU A 143 -3.86 -9.04 -10.49
CA LEU A 143 -3.21 -8.99 -11.80
C LEU A 143 -4.13 -8.37 -12.86
N ALA A 144 -5.42 -8.72 -12.85
CA ALA A 144 -6.42 -8.09 -13.72
C ALA A 144 -6.60 -6.60 -13.39
N PHE A 145 -6.56 -6.23 -12.10
CA PHE A 145 -6.53 -4.83 -11.69
C PHE A 145 -5.32 -4.09 -12.23
N ALA A 146 -4.11 -4.67 -12.12
CA ALA A 146 -2.89 -4.09 -12.68
C ALA A 146 -2.99 -3.91 -14.20
N HIS A 147 -3.52 -4.91 -14.92
CA HIS A 147 -3.79 -4.82 -16.35
C HIS A 147 -4.76 -3.67 -16.68
N GLY A 148 -5.85 -3.52 -15.93
CA GLY A 148 -6.81 -2.44 -16.10
C GLY A 148 -6.20 -1.05 -15.85
N VAL A 149 -5.35 -0.91 -14.83
CA VAL A 149 -4.64 0.33 -14.54
C VAL A 149 -3.67 0.70 -15.67
N ILE A 150 -2.90 -0.25 -16.20
CA ILE A 150 -1.98 0.02 -17.32
C ILE A 150 -2.76 0.43 -18.57
N THR A 151 -3.88 -0.25 -18.85
CA THR A 151 -4.76 0.09 -19.97
C THR A 151 -5.34 1.50 -19.83
N TYR A 152 -5.77 1.88 -18.62
CA TYR A 152 -6.25 3.24 -18.33
C TYR A 152 -5.16 4.29 -18.53
N LEU A 153 -3.96 4.08 -17.98
CA LEU A 153 -2.85 5.03 -18.08
C LEU A 153 -2.34 5.19 -19.51
N HIS A 154 -2.34 4.11 -20.30
CA HIS A 154 -1.98 4.15 -21.72
C HIS A 154 -3.09 4.80 -22.59
N GLY A 155 -4.33 4.88 -22.10
CA GLY A 155 -5.48 5.40 -22.85
C GLY A 155 -6.11 4.39 -23.82
N GLY A 156 -5.92 3.07 -23.57
CA GLY A 156 -6.42 2.00 -24.42
C GLY A 156 -5.48 0.78 -24.44
N PRO A 157 -5.69 -0.17 -25.37
CA PRO A 157 -4.83 -1.34 -25.49
C PRO A 157 -3.36 -0.96 -25.62
N TYR A 158 -2.52 -1.47 -24.72
CA TYR A 158 -1.09 -1.15 -24.64
C TYR A 158 -0.18 -2.20 -25.32
N GLY A 159 -0.78 -3.14 -26.04
CA GLY A 159 -0.05 -4.24 -26.70
C GLY A 159 0.39 -5.34 -25.74
N LEU A 160 -0.45 -5.74 -24.78
CA LEU A 160 -0.19 -6.91 -23.92
C LEU A 160 0.08 -8.14 -24.80
N LEU A 161 1.23 -8.79 -24.58
CA LEU A 161 1.69 -9.92 -25.41
C LEU A 161 1.22 -11.27 -24.89
N GLY A 162 0.94 -11.36 -23.59
CA GLY A 162 0.43 -12.57 -22.95
C GLY A 162 0.52 -12.51 -21.44
N VAL A 163 -0.06 -13.51 -20.79
CA VAL A 163 -0.08 -13.65 -19.33
C VAL A 163 0.46 -15.02 -18.93
N GLU A 164 1.34 -15.06 -17.94
CA GLU A 164 1.83 -16.29 -17.31
C GLU A 164 1.24 -16.42 -15.91
N LEU A 165 0.55 -17.52 -15.64
CA LEU A 165 -0.04 -17.82 -14.34
C LEU A 165 0.62 -19.07 -13.76
N PRO A 166 1.14 -19.05 -12.51
CA PRO A 166 1.90 -20.16 -11.94
C PRO A 166 1.01 -21.25 -11.33
N TYR A 167 -0.30 -21.26 -11.64
CA TYR A 167 -1.28 -22.19 -11.10
C TYR A 167 -2.16 -22.76 -12.21
N ARG A 168 -2.88 -23.82 -11.86
CA ARG A 168 -3.94 -24.38 -12.68
C ARG A 168 -5.12 -23.41 -12.77
N PRO A 169 -5.73 -23.24 -13.96
CA PRO A 169 -6.89 -22.39 -14.10
C PRO A 169 -8.03 -22.91 -13.20
N ALA A 170 -8.64 -22.00 -12.43
CA ALA A 170 -9.84 -22.34 -11.67
C ALA A 170 -11.09 -22.30 -12.57
N ALA A 171 -11.12 -21.36 -13.52
CA ALA A 171 -12.19 -21.21 -14.51
C ALA A 171 -11.79 -21.72 -15.91
N GLU A 172 -12.72 -21.72 -16.85
CA GLU A 172 -12.42 -22.02 -18.25
C GLU A 172 -11.35 -21.05 -18.81
N PRO A 173 -10.32 -21.53 -19.53
CA PRO A 173 -9.26 -20.69 -20.10
C PRO A 173 -9.77 -19.47 -20.88
N ALA A 174 -10.88 -19.62 -21.59
CA ALA A 174 -11.51 -18.54 -22.35
C ALA A 174 -11.94 -17.34 -21.49
N ALA A 175 -12.27 -17.54 -20.20
CA ALA A 175 -12.62 -16.45 -19.30
C ALA A 175 -11.40 -15.55 -18.99
N TYR A 176 -10.22 -16.15 -18.86
CA TYR A 176 -8.96 -15.44 -18.67
C TYR A 176 -8.57 -14.67 -19.93
N GLU A 177 -8.59 -15.32 -21.10
CA GLU A 177 -8.29 -14.67 -22.37
C GLU A 177 -9.25 -13.50 -22.67
N ALA A 178 -10.53 -13.66 -22.37
CA ALA A 178 -11.51 -12.57 -22.51
C ALA A 178 -11.28 -11.43 -21.51
N ALA A 179 -10.71 -11.70 -20.33
CA ALA A 179 -10.40 -10.67 -19.33
C ALA A 179 -9.14 -9.86 -19.70
N TYR A 180 -8.14 -10.50 -20.30
CA TYR A 180 -6.87 -9.85 -20.66
C TYR A 180 -6.81 -9.36 -22.11
N GLY A 181 -7.64 -9.91 -23.00
CA GLY A 181 -7.54 -9.66 -24.44
C GLY A 181 -6.23 -10.19 -25.05
N ALA A 182 -5.60 -11.17 -24.41
CA ALA A 182 -4.31 -11.74 -24.79
C ALA A 182 -4.22 -13.24 -24.41
N PRO A 183 -3.31 -14.00 -25.03
CA PRO A 183 -3.10 -15.42 -24.68
C PRO A 183 -2.64 -15.60 -23.23
N VAL A 184 -3.15 -16.64 -22.57
CA VAL A 184 -2.81 -16.98 -21.18
C VAL A 184 -2.17 -18.35 -21.11
N THR A 185 -1.02 -18.44 -20.45
CA THR A 185 -0.29 -19.68 -20.18
C THR A 185 -0.39 -20.01 -18.70
N PHE A 186 -0.84 -21.21 -18.39
CA PHE A 186 -1.06 -21.70 -17.02
C PHE A 186 0.07 -22.64 -16.61
N GLU A 187 0.17 -22.90 -15.30
CA GLU A 187 1.22 -23.73 -14.71
C GLU A 187 2.64 -23.28 -15.14
N ALA A 188 2.81 -21.98 -15.34
CA ALA A 188 4.09 -21.38 -15.73
C ALA A 188 5.15 -21.54 -14.63
N ALA A 189 6.42 -21.68 -15.02
CA ALA A 189 7.51 -21.83 -14.07
C ALA A 189 7.73 -20.56 -13.24
N GLY A 190 7.67 -20.67 -11.90
CA GLY A 190 7.89 -19.58 -10.96
C GLY A 190 6.83 -19.50 -9.87
N THR A 191 6.90 -18.44 -9.05
CA THR A 191 5.95 -18.17 -7.94
C THR A 191 5.19 -16.85 -8.10
N ALA A 192 5.35 -16.20 -9.26
CA ALA A 192 4.72 -14.93 -9.60
C ALA A 192 3.87 -15.10 -10.86
N ALA A 193 2.76 -14.39 -10.91
CA ALA A 193 2.03 -14.18 -12.15
C ALA A 193 2.68 -13.03 -12.94
N VAL A 194 2.68 -13.11 -14.26
CA VAL A 194 3.42 -12.17 -15.11
C VAL A 194 2.55 -11.65 -16.24
N LEU A 195 2.49 -10.32 -16.40
CA LEU A 195 2.07 -9.71 -17.66
C LEU A 195 3.30 -9.56 -18.56
N ARG A 196 3.24 -10.05 -19.79
CA ARG A 196 4.28 -9.86 -20.81
C ARG A 196 3.95 -8.62 -21.62
N LEU A 197 4.81 -7.60 -21.59
CA LEU A 197 4.59 -6.31 -22.23
C LEU A 197 5.77 -5.91 -23.14
N PRO A 198 5.54 -5.07 -24.16
CA PRO A 198 6.62 -4.50 -24.95
C PRO A 198 7.56 -3.69 -24.05
N HIS A 199 8.88 -3.89 -24.18
CA HIS A 199 9.87 -3.19 -23.36
C HIS A 199 9.77 -1.66 -23.52
N ALA A 200 9.48 -1.19 -24.74
CA ALA A 200 9.29 0.22 -25.07
C ALA A 200 8.09 0.86 -24.34
N LEU A 201 7.19 0.07 -23.74
CA LEU A 201 6.05 0.60 -23.00
C LEU A 201 6.50 1.48 -21.82
N ALA A 202 7.66 1.20 -21.23
CA ALA A 202 8.21 2.00 -20.14
C ALA A 202 8.48 3.47 -20.54
N GLU A 203 8.73 3.73 -21.83
CA GLU A 203 9.05 5.07 -22.36
C GLU A 203 7.79 5.87 -22.73
N HIS A 204 6.62 5.23 -22.75
CA HIS A 204 5.36 5.89 -23.08
C HIS A 204 5.06 7.02 -22.10
N ARG A 205 4.83 8.23 -22.62
CA ARG A 205 4.55 9.44 -21.82
C ARG A 205 3.08 9.52 -21.45
N LEU A 206 2.80 9.76 -20.17
CA LEU A 206 1.43 9.93 -19.69
C LEU A 206 0.90 11.32 -20.03
N ALA A 207 -0.39 11.40 -20.34
CA ALA A 207 -1.11 12.67 -20.55
C ALA A 207 -1.57 13.28 -19.21
N GLY A 208 -1.78 14.60 -19.17
CA GLY A 208 -2.34 15.26 -17.97
C GLY A 208 -1.43 15.29 -16.73
N VAL A 209 -0.12 15.15 -16.93
CA VAL A 209 0.87 15.12 -15.85
C VAL A 209 0.97 16.48 -15.15
N ASN A 210 0.83 16.47 -13.82
CA ASN A 210 1.04 17.65 -12.97
C ASN A 210 2.10 17.35 -11.91
N ALA A 211 3.29 17.93 -12.11
CA ALA A 211 4.43 17.71 -11.23
C ALA A 211 4.19 18.15 -9.77
N ALA A 212 3.36 19.19 -9.55
CA ALA A 212 3.03 19.65 -8.20
C ALA A 212 2.12 18.64 -7.49
N LEU A 213 1.09 18.12 -8.17
CA LEU A 213 0.21 17.08 -7.62
C LEU A 213 0.98 15.79 -7.34
N ARG A 214 1.85 15.36 -8.25
CA ARG A 214 2.74 14.20 -8.02
C ARG A 214 3.59 14.40 -6.78
N ARG A 215 4.22 15.57 -6.62
CA ARG A 215 5.07 15.86 -5.46
C ARG A 215 4.28 15.86 -4.15
N LEU A 216 3.07 16.41 -4.12
CA LEU A 216 2.20 16.37 -2.94
C LEU A 216 1.79 14.93 -2.59
N ALA A 217 1.41 14.14 -3.60
CA ALA A 217 1.06 12.74 -3.41
C ALA A 217 2.24 11.91 -2.90
N LEU A 218 3.42 12.07 -3.50
CA LEU A 218 4.65 11.41 -3.04
C LEU A 218 5.05 11.85 -1.63
N ALA A 219 4.90 13.13 -1.28
CA ALA A 219 5.16 13.60 0.08
C ALA A 219 4.21 12.97 1.09
N HIS A 220 2.93 12.82 0.76
CA HIS A 220 1.95 12.12 1.59
C HIS A 220 2.23 10.62 1.68
N LEU A 221 2.60 9.95 0.58
CA LEU A 221 3.01 8.54 0.61
C LEU A 221 4.28 8.35 1.45
N ALA A 222 5.23 9.28 1.39
CA ALA A 222 6.45 9.24 2.17
C ALA A 222 6.21 9.45 3.68
N THR A 223 5.12 10.11 4.09
CA THR A 223 4.74 10.13 5.51
C THR A 223 4.14 8.79 5.94
N GLN A 224 3.52 8.04 5.03
CA GLN A 224 2.95 6.72 5.29
C GLN A 224 3.97 5.58 5.10
N ALA A 225 5.05 5.82 4.36
CA ALA A 225 6.13 4.88 4.12
C ALA A 225 7.03 4.70 5.36
N PRO A 226 7.43 3.46 5.71
CA PRO A 226 8.52 3.19 6.64
C PRO A 226 9.78 3.93 6.21
N LEU A 227 10.48 4.52 7.17
CA LEU A 227 11.76 5.18 6.93
C LEU A 227 12.76 4.19 6.29
N PRO A 228 13.57 4.64 5.32
CA PRO A 228 14.65 3.82 4.75
C PRO A 228 15.58 3.34 5.86
N GLY A 229 15.79 2.02 5.96
CA GLY A 229 16.57 1.37 7.02
C GLY A 229 15.75 0.64 8.08
N SER A 230 14.42 0.75 8.05
CA SER A 230 13.54 -0.14 8.83
C SER A 230 13.08 -1.31 7.98
N GLY A 231 13.77 -2.45 8.08
CA GLY A 231 13.20 -3.73 7.65
C GLY A 231 11.80 -3.92 8.25
N GLY A 232 10.90 -4.58 7.53
CA GLY A 232 9.46 -4.71 7.81
C GLY A 232 9.09 -5.41 9.13
N GLY A 233 9.49 -4.83 10.26
CA GLY A 233 9.23 -5.28 11.62
C GLY A 233 8.11 -4.49 12.32
N THR A 234 7.83 -4.90 13.56
CA THR A 234 6.85 -4.30 14.46
C THR A 234 7.07 -2.81 14.65
N SER A 235 8.33 -2.36 14.68
CA SER A 235 8.71 -0.95 14.82
C SER A 235 8.18 -0.08 13.69
N ALA A 236 8.24 -0.55 12.44
CA ALA A 236 7.73 0.19 11.29
C ALA A 236 6.21 0.38 11.39
N ARG A 237 5.48 -0.68 11.77
CA ARG A 237 4.02 -0.63 11.98
C ARG A 237 3.63 0.29 13.14
N VAL A 238 4.41 0.30 14.22
CA VAL A 238 4.20 1.23 15.34
C VAL A 238 4.44 2.68 14.92
N ARG A 239 5.49 2.97 14.14
CA ARG A 239 5.73 4.34 13.63
C ARG A 239 4.57 4.84 12.76
N ALA A 240 4.01 3.99 11.89
CA ALA A 240 2.86 4.35 11.06
C ALA A 240 1.63 4.69 11.93
N ALA A 241 1.25 3.79 12.84
CA ALA A 241 0.10 3.98 13.71
C ALA A 241 0.25 5.20 14.65
N VAL A 242 1.46 5.44 15.16
CA VAL A 242 1.77 6.64 15.95
C VAL A 242 1.60 7.90 15.11
N ARG A 243 2.04 7.91 13.86
CA ARG A 243 1.97 9.07 12.98
C ARG A 243 0.52 9.44 12.65
N GLU A 244 -0.33 8.46 12.39
CA GLU A 244 -1.78 8.65 12.20
C GLU A 244 -2.48 9.15 13.47
N SER A 245 -1.93 8.86 14.64
CA SER A 245 -2.47 9.29 15.93
C SER A 245 -1.95 10.68 16.38
N LEU A 246 -1.04 11.31 15.63
CA LEU A 246 -0.58 12.65 15.96
C LEU A 246 -1.69 13.69 15.69
N GLY A 247 -1.86 14.62 16.63
CA GLY A 247 -2.89 15.67 16.53
C GLY A 247 -4.29 15.27 16.99
N THR A 248 -4.53 13.99 17.31
CA THR A 248 -5.84 13.51 17.82
C THR A 248 -5.88 13.32 19.34
N GLY A 249 -4.75 13.51 20.03
CA GLY A 249 -4.64 13.40 21.49
C GLY A 249 -3.34 12.75 21.97
N SER A 250 -3.36 12.17 23.17
CA SER A 250 -2.22 11.44 23.72
C SER A 250 -2.03 10.09 23.01
N VAL A 251 -0.85 9.88 22.43
CA VAL A 251 -0.49 8.61 21.79
C VAL A 251 -0.15 7.57 22.84
N GLU A 252 -1.10 6.69 23.16
CA GLU A 252 -0.93 5.62 24.15
C GLU A 252 -0.65 4.25 23.51
N ILE A 253 0.21 3.48 24.18
CA ILE A 253 0.60 2.14 23.72
C ILE A 253 -0.59 1.18 23.61
N ALA A 254 -1.59 1.28 24.50
CA ALA A 254 -2.77 0.44 24.45
C ALA A 254 -3.63 0.73 23.22
N ALA A 255 -3.74 2.00 22.81
CA ALA A 255 -4.46 2.40 21.60
C ALA A 255 -3.75 1.88 20.34
N VAL A 256 -2.43 2.08 20.26
CA VAL A 256 -1.63 1.58 19.13
C VAL A 256 -1.62 0.04 19.08
N ALA A 257 -1.55 -0.63 20.22
CA ALA A 257 -1.63 -2.09 20.28
C ALA A 257 -2.97 -2.63 19.75
N ARG A 258 -4.09 -1.96 20.07
CA ARG A 258 -5.42 -2.29 19.51
C ARG A 258 -5.47 -2.08 18.00
N LEU A 259 -4.94 -0.97 17.49
CA LEU A 259 -4.84 -0.72 16.04
C LEU A 259 -4.02 -1.81 15.33
N LEU A 260 -3.01 -2.34 16.00
CA LEU A 260 -2.15 -3.41 15.48
C LEU A 260 -2.67 -4.84 15.77
N ALA A 261 -3.86 -4.96 16.36
CA ALA A 261 -4.50 -6.22 16.78
C ALA A 261 -3.60 -7.13 17.65
N VAL A 262 -2.83 -6.53 18.55
CA VAL A 262 -1.98 -7.25 19.51
C VAL A 262 -2.20 -6.75 20.92
N HIS A 263 -1.89 -7.59 21.91
CA HIS A 263 -1.86 -7.15 23.29
C HIS A 263 -0.65 -6.23 23.53
N HIS A 264 -0.79 -5.19 24.37
CA HIS A 264 0.29 -4.22 24.61
C HIS A 264 1.59 -4.86 25.11
N ARG A 265 1.51 -5.90 25.96
CA ARG A 265 2.68 -6.68 26.41
C ARG A 265 3.40 -7.39 25.27
N THR A 266 2.65 -7.90 24.29
CA THR A 266 3.22 -8.53 23.09
C THR A 266 3.88 -7.49 22.21
N LEU A 267 3.29 -6.29 22.11
CA LEU A 267 3.88 -5.18 21.38
C LEU A 267 5.21 -4.74 22.00
N GLN A 268 5.25 -4.54 23.32
CA GLN A 268 6.49 -4.18 24.04
C GLN A 268 7.59 -5.21 23.83
N ARG A 269 7.29 -6.50 24.03
CA ARG A 269 8.25 -7.59 23.83
C ARG A 269 8.80 -7.64 22.40
N ARG A 270 7.96 -7.38 21.39
CA ARG A 270 8.39 -7.36 19.99
C ARG A 270 9.28 -6.14 19.69
N LEU A 271 8.98 -4.99 20.26
CA LEU A 271 9.82 -3.79 20.14
C LEU A 271 11.18 -3.98 20.83
N GLU A 272 11.20 -4.61 22.00
CA GLU A 272 12.43 -4.97 22.71
C GLU A 272 13.29 -5.94 21.89
N ALA A 273 12.69 -6.95 21.26
CA ALA A 273 13.38 -7.86 20.35
C ALA A 273 13.97 -7.15 19.12
N GLU A 274 13.39 -6.01 18.72
CA GLU A 274 13.88 -5.13 17.66
C GLU A 274 14.82 -4.03 18.18
N GLY A 275 15.20 -4.07 19.47
CA GLY A 275 16.15 -3.13 20.08
C GLY A 275 15.60 -1.72 20.31
N THR A 276 14.27 -1.56 20.37
CA THR A 276 13.63 -0.25 20.57
C THR A 276 12.51 -0.29 21.63
N THR A 277 11.91 0.86 21.91
CA THR A 277 10.77 0.98 22.82
C THR A 277 9.67 1.82 22.19
N PHE A 278 8.42 1.65 22.66
CA PHE A 278 7.31 2.46 22.18
C PHE A 278 7.56 3.96 22.38
N GLY A 279 8.12 4.35 23.53
CA GLY A 279 8.46 5.74 23.81
C GLY A 279 9.50 6.30 22.84
N ALA A 280 10.54 5.52 22.52
CA ALA A 280 11.56 5.92 21.55
C ALA A 280 10.98 6.13 20.15
N LEU A 281 10.09 5.22 19.70
CA LEU A 281 9.42 5.35 18.41
C LEU A 281 8.46 6.55 18.37
N VAL A 282 7.73 6.81 19.45
CA VAL A 282 6.89 8.02 19.55
C VAL A 282 7.74 9.29 19.46
N ASP A 283 8.88 9.31 20.15
CA ASP A 283 9.79 10.44 20.11
C ASP A 283 10.40 10.65 18.72
N GLU A 284 10.77 9.57 18.03
CA GLU A 284 11.28 9.57 16.65
C GLU A 284 10.26 10.17 15.67
N VAL A 285 9.01 9.70 15.71
CA VAL A 285 7.95 10.20 14.82
C VAL A 285 7.63 11.66 15.12
N ARG A 286 7.49 12.03 16.40
CA ARG A 286 7.24 13.43 16.80
C ARG A 286 8.35 14.36 16.35
N ARG A 287 9.61 13.94 16.50
CA ARG A 287 10.78 14.71 16.04
C ARG A 287 10.71 14.94 14.53
N GLY A 288 10.47 13.88 13.75
CA GLY A 288 10.39 13.99 12.28
C GLY A 288 9.29 14.96 11.82
N GLU A 289 8.07 14.82 12.37
CA GLU A 289 6.95 15.70 12.00
C GLU A 289 7.13 17.14 12.51
N ALA A 290 7.67 17.32 13.72
CA ALA A 290 7.97 18.64 14.25
C ALA A 290 9.02 19.36 13.38
N GLN A 291 10.07 18.67 12.93
CA GLN A 291 11.05 19.26 12.01
C GLN A 291 10.38 19.73 10.72
N ARG A 292 9.58 18.87 10.09
CA ARG A 292 8.87 19.18 8.84
C ARG A 292 7.93 20.38 8.98
N LEU A 293 7.17 20.46 10.07
CA LEU A 293 6.26 21.57 10.34
C LEU A 293 7.02 22.87 10.66
N LEU A 294 8.14 22.78 11.39
CA LEU A 294 8.93 23.95 11.75
C LEU A 294 9.64 24.58 10.56
N THR A 295 10.14 23.78 9.62
CA THR A 295 10.90 24.25 8.44
C THR A 295 10.04 24.47 7.20
N GLY A 296 8.89 23.80 7.10
CA GLY A 296 8.02 23.85 5.92
C GLY A 296 6.79 24.75 6.07
N THR A 297 6.54 25.35 7.24
CA THR A 297 5.33 26.17 7.48
C THR A 297 5.59 27.33 8.44
N ASP A 298 4.73 28.35 8.37
CA ASP A 298 4.73 29.50 9.29
C ASP A 298 3.78 29.31 10.49
N LEU A 299 3.33 28.08 10.77
CA LEU A 299 2.35 27.80 11.82
C LEU A 299 2.82 28.30 13.21
N PRO A 300 1.93 28.82 14.07
CA PRO A 300 2.27 29.14 15.45
C PRO A 300 2.83 27.93 16.21
N LEU A 301 3.82 28.12 17.08
CA LEU A 301 4.48 27.00 17.80
C LEU A 301 3.51 26.21 18.69
N ALA A 302 2.48 26.85 19.24
CA ALA A 302 1.43 26.17 19.98
C ALA A 302 0.64 25.20 19.09
N GLN A 303 0.37 25.59 17.84
CA GLN A 303 -0.31 24.73 16.86
C GLN A 303 0.60 23.58 16.39
N VAL A 304 1.90 23.85 16.18
CA VAL A 304 2.89 22.79 15.90
C VAL A 304 2.93 21.78 17.04
N ALA A 305 2.94 22.26 18.30
CA ALA A 305 2.95 21.39 19.48
C ALA A 305 1.71 20.49 19.53
N ALA A 306 0.52 21.06 19.29
CA ALA A 306 -0.73 20.29 19.23
C ALA A 306 -0.70 19.25 18.10
N MET A 307 -0.26 19.63 16.89
CA MET A 307 -0.20 18.73 15.73
C MET A 307 0.76 17.55 15.92
N VAL A 308 1.83 17.71 16.70
CA VAL A 308 2.74 16.60 17.05
C VAL A 308 2.37 15.92 18.37
N GLY A 309 1.17 16.19 18.90
CA GLY A 309 0.62 15.49 20.05
C GLY A 309 1.24 15.87 21.39
N PHE A 310 1.71 17.12 21.55
CA PHE A 310 2.03 17.70 22.86
C PHE A 310 0.84 18.52 23.38
N ALA A 311 0.58 18.43 24.69
CA ALA A 311 -0.46 19.22 25.34
C ALA A 311 -0.17 20.73 25.35
N GLU A 312 1.12 21.10 25.37
CA GLU A 312 1.55 22.49 25.45
C GLU A 312 2.81 22.78 24.63
N GLN A 313 2.96 24.03 24.20
CA GLN A 313 4.18 24.54 23.56
C GLN A 313 5.44 24.36 24.43
N SER A 314 5.28 24.41 25.76
CA SER A 314 6.37 24.20 26.73
C SER A 314 6.99 22.80 26.58
N ALA A 315 6.16 21.77 26.32
CA ALA A 315 6.60 20.40 26.09
C ALA A 315 7.35 20.26 24.75
N LEU A 316 6.86 20.87 23.67
CA LEU A 316 7.58 20.94 22.39
C LEU A 316 8.96 21.62 22.57
N SER A 317 9.02 22.70 23.36
CA SER A 317 10.29 23.43 23.57
C SER A 317 11.33 22.60 24.33
N ARG A 318 10.89 21.79 25.31
CA ARG A 318 11.77 20.84 26.02
C ARG A 318 12.21 19.70 25.10
N ALA A 319 11.31 19.17 24.29
CA ALA A 319 11.61 18.10 23.33
C ALA A 319 12.60 18.57 22.25
N ALA A 320 12.41 19.77 21.70
CA ALA A 320 13.30 20.37 20.70
C ALA A 320 14.74 20.53 21.22
N ARG A 321 14.92 20.97 22.47
CA ARG A 321 16.24 21.01 23.11
C ARG A 321 16.86 19.63 23.23
N ARG A 322 16.08 18.61 23.56
CA ARG A 322 16.56 17.21 23.60
C ARG A 322 16.93 16.68 22.21
N TRP A 323 16.16 17.01 21.18
CA TRP A 323 16.32 16.44 19.84
C TRP A 323 17.38 17.12 18.97
N TRP A 324 17.49 18.44 19.07
CA TRP A 324 18.28 19.26 18.14
C TRP A 324 19.23 20.22 18.86
N ASP A 325 19.30 20.17 20.19
CA ASP A 325 20.06 21.10 21.03
C ASP A 325 19.70 22.59 20.75
N ALA A 326 18.46 22.82 20.31
CA ALA A 326 18.01 24.13 19.84
C ALA A 326 16.54 24.38 20.21
N ALA A 327 16.19 25.66 20.33
CA ALA A 327 14.80 26.08 20.49
C ALA A 327 14.04 25.93 19.15
N PRO A 328 12.72 25.64 19.15
CA PRO A 328 11.93 25.48 17.92
C PRO A 328 12.04 26.65 16.94
N ARG A 329 12.15 27.90 17.44
CA ARG A 329 12.35 29.09 16.60
C ARG A 329 13.69 29.08 15.85
N ALA A 330 14.75 28.58 16.48
CA ALA A 330 16.07 28.48 15.85
C ALA A 330 16.11 27.39 14.78
N VAL A 331 15.39 26.28 14.99
CA VAL A 331 15.19 25.22 13.98
C VAL A 331 14.40 25.76 12.78
N ARG A 332 13.36 26.58 13.02
CA ARG A 332 12.59 27.25 11.96
C ARG A 332 13.43 28.21 11.11
N SER A 333 14.30 29.01 11.73
CA SER A 333 15.14 29.98 11.01
C SER A 333 16.36 29.34 10.32
N GLY A 334 16.49 28.01 10.31
CA GLY A 334 17.62 27.30 9.71
C GLY A 334 18.94 27.46 10.44
N ALA A 335 18.93 27.94 11.70
CA ALA A 335 20.15 28.26 12.44
C ALA A 335 20.85 27.03 13.07
N SER A 336 20.42 25.80 12.75
CA SER A 336 21.05 24.57 13.23
C SER A 336 21.89 23.90 12.15
N SER A 337 23.05 24.47 11.84
CA SER A 337 24.25 23.75 11.38
C SER A 337 25.45 24.70 11.36
N GLY A 338 26.26 24.61 12.41
CA GLY A 338 27.52 25.34 12.48
C GLY A 338 28.08 25.45 13.90
N ARG A 339 28.37 24.31 14.55
CA ARG A 339 29.42 24.17 15.58
C ARG A 339 29.48 22.75 16.15
N LEU A 340 30.34 21.90 15.55
CA LEU A 340 31.10 20.77 16.13
C LEU A 340 32.07 20.34 15.01
N GLY A 341 33.41 20.41 15.09
CA GLY A 341 34.30 20.81 16.17
C GLY A 341 35.65 21.29 15.62
N GLY A 342 36.38 22.00 16.48
CA GLY A 342 37.83 21.96 16.52
C GLY A 342 38.26 20.99 17.62
#